data_AF-A0A061DTH3-F1
#
_entry.id   AF-A0A061DTH3-F1
#
_cell.length_a   1.000
_cell.length_b   1.000
_cell.length_c   1.000
_cell.angle_alpha   90.00
_cell.angle_beta   90.00
_cell.angle_gamma   90.00
#
_symmetry.space_group_name_H-M   'P 1'
#
loop_
_entity.id
_entity.type
_entity.pdbx_description
1 polymer ?
#
loop_
_entity_poly.entity_id
_entity_poly.type
_entity_poly.pdbx_seq_one_letter_code
_entity_poly.pdbx_strand_id
1 'polypeptide(L)'
;MPPAGDQVWNEIITAQTYELAEECLKKNYYGIKRVVEALAPCLRLSDSASIVNVTSYLGVLQPLSNEWAKGVLSDIESLTGERVEEVLNEFLKDFKEGRMKSDGWPTYIGPTYAQG
;
A
#
# COMPACT_ATOMS: atom_id res chain seq x y z
N MET A 1 -14.04 10.54 27.75
CA MET A 1 -14.62 10.28 26.41
C MET A 1 -13.50 9.72 25.56
N PRO A 2 -13.62 8.52 24.98
CA PRO A 2 -12.60 8.02 24.06
C PRO A 2 -12.52 8.96 22.84
N PRO A 3 -11.32 9.17 22.27
CA PRO A 3 -11.18 9.97 21.06
C PRO A 3 -12.06 9.39 19.95
N ALA A 4 -12.65 10.27 19.13
CA ALA A 4 -13.35 9.86 17.94
C ALA A 4 -12.41 9.05 17.04
N GLY A 5 -12.92 8.07 16.30
CA GLY A 5 -12.10 7.20 15.44
C GLY A 5 -11.17 8.00 14.51
N ASP A 6 -11.66 9.12 13.97
CA ASP A 6 -10.90 10.01 13.08
C ASP A 6 -9.69 10.67 13.78
N GLN A 7 -9.80 10.96 15.08
CA GLN A 7 -8.71 11.53 15.85
C GLN A 7 -7.61 10.48 16.08
N VAL A 8 -7.99 9.23 16.37
CA VAL A 8 -7.05 8.12 16.51
C VAL A 8 -6.31 7.84 15.20
N TRP A 9 -7.03 7.84 14.07
CA TRP A 9 -6.42 7.65 12.76
C TRP A 9 -5.46 8.79 12.38
N ASN A 10 -5.82 10.04 12.69
CA ASN A 10 -4.92 11.18 12.47
C ASN A 10 -3.64 11.07 13.31
N GLU A 11 -3.75 10.68 14.58
CA GLU A 11 -2.59 10.46 15.44
C GLU A 11 -1.68 9.36 14.88
N ILE A 12 -2.24 8.22 14.45
CA ILE A 12 -1.47 7.13 13.83
C ILE A 12 -0.76 7.59 12.55
N ILE A 13 -1.42 8.38 11.71
CA ILE A 13 -0.84 8.89 10.45
C ILE A 13 0.29 9.89 10.73
N THR A 14 0.08 10.81 11.67
CA THR A 14 1.09 11.79 12.05
C THR A 14 2.28 11.19 12.80
N ALA A 15 2.11 10.00 13.39
CA ALA A 15 3.17 9.25 14.06
C ALA A 15 3.97 8.34 13.10
N GLN A 16 3.66 8.29 11.82
CA GLN A 16 4.39 7.44 10.87
C GLN A 16 5.84 7.91 10.70
N THR A 17 6.76 6.97 10.83
CA THR A 17 8.19 7.17 10.54
C THR A 17 8.59 6.36 9.31
N TYR A 18 9.76 6.67 8.75
CA TYR A 18 10.31 5.94 7.62
C TYR A 18 10.47 4.44 7.96
N GLU A 19 10.92 4.13 9.18
CA GLU A 19 11.13 2.75 9.64
C GLU A 19 9.80 1.98 9.71
N LEU A 20 8.73 2.63 10.17
CA LEU A 20 7.39 2.04 10.17
C LEU A 20 6.87 1.81 8.75
N ALA A 21 7.13 2.74 7.83
CA ALA A 21 6.76 2.58 6.42
C ALA A 21 7.51 1.41 5.76
N GLU A 22 8.83 1.30 6.00
CA GLU A 22 9.65 0.20 5.52
C GLU A 22 9.21 -1.15 6.11
N GLU A 23 8.93 -1.20 7.42
CA GLU A 23 8.42 -2.40 8.08
C GLU A 23 7.05 -2.83 7.53
N CYS A 24 6.17 -1.84 7.26
CA CYS A 24 4.86 -2.06 6.66
C CYS A 24 4.98 -2.73 5.28
N LEU A 25 5.83 -2.21 4.40
CA LEU A 25 6.05 -2.80 3.07
C LEU A 25 6.69 -4.19 3.15
N LYS A 26 7.64 -4.37 4.08
CA LYS A 26 8.31 -5.66 4.32
C LYS A 26 7.33 -6.76 4.72
N LYS A 27 6.28 -6.44 5.48
CA LYS A 27 5.23 -7.38 5.89
C LYS A 27 4.15 -7.54 4.84
N ASN A 28 3.54 -6.43 4.41
CA ASN A 28 2.29 -6.44 3.65
C ASN A 28 2.49 -6.76 2.17
N TYR A 29 3.61 -6.36 1.59
CA TYR A 29 3.92 -6.66 0.18
C TYR A 29 4.96 -7.78 0.08
N TYR A 30 6.19 -7.51 0.52
CA TYR A 30 7.30 -8.46 0.34
C TYR A 30 7.14 -9.74 1.15
N GLY A 31 6.49 -9.67 2.32
CA GLY A 31 6.17 -10.84 3.13
C GLY A 31 5.21 -11.77 2.42
N ILE A 32 4.08 -11.22 1.96
CA ILE A 32 3.06 -11.97 1.21
C ILE A 32 3.62 -12.52 -0.10
N LYS A 33 4.36 -11.70 -0.87
CA LYS A 33 5.02 -12.15 -2.11
C LYS A 33 5.89 -13.39 -1.87
N ARG A 34 6.76 -13.35 -0.86
CA ARG A 34 7.63 -14.50 -0.50
C ARG A 34 6.83 -15.73 -0.07
N VAL A 35 5.76 -15.55 0.70
CA VAL A 35 4.89 -16.68 1.13
C VAL A 35 4.23 -17.32 -0.09
N VAL A 36 3.68 -16.52 -1.00
CA VAL A 36 3.05 -17.01 -2.24
C VAL A 36 4.06 -17.73 -3.13
N GLU A 37 5.24 -17.15 -3.33
CA GLU A 37 6.32 -17.78 -4.12
C GLU A 37 6.78 -19.11 -3.51
N ALA A 38 6.97 -19.16 -2.19
CA ALA A 38 7.37 -20.38 -1.49
C ALA A 38 6.31 -21.48 -1.56
N LEU A 39 5.02 -21.11 -1.53
CA LEU A 39 3.91 -22.04 -1.63
C LEU A 39 3.53 -22.40 -3.07
N ALA A 40 4.03 -21.67 -4.07
CA ALA A 40 3.66 -21.85 -5.47
C ALA A 40 3.79 -23.31 -5.98
N PRO A 41 4.85 -24.08 -5.64
CA PRO A 41 4.93 -25.49 -6.03
C PRO A 41 3.80 -26.33 -5.44
N CYS A 42 3.47 -26.12 -4.17
CA CYS A 42 2.40 -26.85 -3.48
C CYS A 42 1.02 -26.46 -4.02
N LEU A 43 0.79 -25.17 -4.27
CA LEU A 43 -0.46 -24.67 -4.82
C LEU A 43 -0.74 -25.25 -6.22
N ARG A 44 0.29 -25.49 -7.03
CA ARG A 44 0.15 -26.11 -8.36
C ARG A 44 -0.24 -27.59 -8.31
N LEU A 45 -0.10 -28.26 -7.17
CA LEU A 45 -0.49 -29.67 -7.00
C LEU A 45 -1.96 -29.85 -6.59
N SER A 46 -2.65 -28.76 -6.23
CA SER A 46 -4.04 -28.81 -5.80
C SER A 46 -4.97 -28.43 -6.94
N ASP A 47 -6.00 -29.25 -7.17
CA ASP A 47 -7.05 -28.99 -8.16
C ASP A 47 -7.97 -27.81 -7.78
N SER A 48 -7.84 -27.27 -6.55
CA SER A 48 -8.70 -26.23 -5.99
C SER A 48 -7.93 -25.19 -5.16
N ALA A 49 -6.65 -24.95 -5.48
CA ALA A 49 -5.85 -23.95 -4.79
C ALA A 49 -6.50 -22.55 -4.87
N SER A 50 -6.52 -21.86 -3.73
CA SER A 50 -6.95 -20.46 -3.64
C SER A 50 -5.97 -19.66 -2.79
N ILE A 51 -5.72 -18.42 -3.21
CA ILE A 51 -4.94 -17.43 -2.46
C ILE A 51 -5.89 -16.28 -2.14
N VAL A 52 -6.00 -15.94 -0.86
CA VAL A 52 -6.81 -14.81 -0.40
C VAL A 52 -5.88 -13.80 0.26
N ASN A 53 -5.65 -12.67 -0.42
CA ASN A 53 -4.91 -11.54 0.15
C ASN A 53 -5.89 -10.64 0.93
N VAL A 54 -5.64 -10.45 2.22
CA VAL A 54 -6.43 -9.56 3.06
C VAL A 54 -5.88 -8.14 2.90
N THR A 55 -6.69 -7.23 2.34
CA THR A 55 -6.30 -5.84 2.07
C THR A 55 -7.13 -4.86 2.91
N SER A 56 -6.90 -3.56 2.70
CA SER A 56 -7.66 -2.47 3.32
C SER A 56 -8.36 -1.63 2.26
N TYR A 57 -9.51 -1.04 2.63
CA TYR A 57 -10.17 -0.01 1.81
C TYR A 57 -9.22 1.14 1.45
N LEU A 58 -8.22 1.41 2.30
CA LEU A 58 -7.20 2.45 2.07
C LEU A 58 -6.25 2.14 0.91
N GLY A 59 -6.30 0.92 0.36
CA GLY A 59 -5.54 0.53 -0.83
C GLY A 59 -6.16 0.95 -2.15
N VAL A 60 -7.31 1.65 -2.15
CA VAL A 60 -7.87 2.19 -3.40
C VAL A 60 -6.97 3.30 -3.97
N LEU A 61 -6.95 3.43 -5.30
CA LEU A 61 -6.10 4.43 -5.99
C LEU A 61 -6.70 5.85 -6.00
N GLN A 62 -7.98 6.02 -5.64
CA GLN A 62 -8.65 7.32 -5.62
C GLN A 62 -7.92 8.40 -4.79
N PRO A 63 -7.46 8.14 -3.54
CA PRO A 63 -6.73 9.13 -2.74
C PRO A 63 -5.28 9.37 -3.22
N LEU A 64 -4.74 8.54 -4.11
CA LEU A 64 -3.39 8.71 -4.64
C LEU A 64 -3.39 9.85 -5.66
N SER A 65 -2.69 10.95 -5.32
CA SER A 65 -2.53 12.13 -6.18
C SER A 65 -1.21 12.13 -6.94
N ASN A 66 -0.30 11.19 -6.63
CA ASN A 66 0.90 10.95 -7.41
C ASN A 66 0.49 10.30 -8.75
N GLU A 67 0.37 11.12 -9.80
CA GLU A 67 -0.14 10.69 -11.11
C GLU A 67 0.75 9.64 -11.77
N TRP A 68 2.06 9.66 -11.55
CA TRP A 68 2.96 8.63 -12.05
C TRP A 68 2.66 7.28 -11.39
N ALA A 69 2.65 7.22 -10.06
CA ALA A 69 2.36 6.00 -9.31
C ALA A 69 0.96 5.48 -9.62
N LYS A 70 -0.03 6.38 -9.71
CA LYS A 70 -1.40 6.04 -10.09
C LYS A 70 -1.47 5.47 -11.51
N GLY A 71 -0.78 6.08 -12.47
CA GLY A 71 -0.67 5.58 -13.84
C GLY A 71 -0.05 4.18 -13.90
N VAL A 72 1.06 3.95 -13.19
CA VAL A 72 1.70 2.63 -13.10
C VAL A 72 0.74 1.58 -12.50
N LEU A 73 0.07 1.90 -11.39
CA LEU A 73 -0.77 0.93 -10.65
C LEU A 73 -2.14 0.67 -11.30
N SER A 74 -2.63 1.57 -12.15
CA SER A 74 -3.91 1.44 -12.85
C SER A 74 -3.82 0.78 -14.22
N ASP A 75 -2.63 0.72 -14.82
CA ASP A 75 -2.41 0.09 -16.11
C ASP A 75 -2.20 -1.43 -15.95
N ILE A 76 -3.33 -2.16 -15.93
CA ILE A 76 -3.37 -3.62 -15.74
C ILE A 76 -2.58 -4.36 -16.82
N GLU A 77 -2.58 -3.88 -18.05
CA GLU A 77 -1.97 -4.59 -19.19
C GLU A 77 -0.44 -4.64 -19.08
N SER A 78 0.15 -3.63 -18.46
CA SER A 78 1.58 -3.47 -18.34
C SER A 78 2.10 -3.63 -16.91
N LEU A 79 1.23 -3.99 -15.95
CA LEU A 79 1.57 -4.16 -14.55
C LEU A 79 2.42 -5.42 -14.32
N THR A 80 3.60 -5.23 -13.73
CA THR A 80 4.50 -6.33 -13.33
C THR A 80 4.93 -6.16 -11.88
N GLY A 81 5.45 -7.22 -11.26
CA GLY A 81 6.02 -7.14 -9.91
C GLY A 81 7.12 -6.09 -9.79
N GLU A 82 7.96 -5.97 -10.82
CA GLU A 82 9.06 -4.98 -10.88
C GLU A 82 8.53 -3.54 -10.89
N ARG A 83 7.43 -3.28 -11.63
CA ARG A 83 6.83 -1.94 -11.68
C ARG A 83 6.11 -1.57 -10.39
N VAL A 84 5.50 -2.54 -9.72
CA VAL A 84 4.98 -2.30 -8.36
C VAL A 84 6.14 -1.98 -7.42
N GLU A 85 7.24 -2.74 -7.49
CA GLU A 85 8.43 -2.49 -6.67
C GLU A 85 9.07 -1.12 -6.97
N GLU A 86 9.05 -0.65 -8.21
CA GLU A 86 9.47 0.71 -8.59
C GLU A 86 8.66 1.77 -7.85
N VAL A 87 7.34 1.65 -7.84
CA VAL A 87 6.44 2.55 -7.09
C VAL A 87 6.72 2.52 -5.59
N LEU A 88 6.91 1.33 -5.02
CA LEU A 88 7.21 1.17 -3.59
C LEU A 88 8.57 1.78 -3.21
N ASN A 89 9.57 1.65 -4.07
CA ASN A 89 10.90 2.22 -3.85
C ASN A 89 10.88 3.75 -3.93
N GLU A 90 10.17 4.33 -4.91
CA GLU A 90 10.02 5.78 -5.02
C GLU A 90 9.23 6.34 -3.83
N PHE A 91 8.16 5.66 -3.38
CA PHE A 91 7.45 6.00 -2.14
C PHE A 91 8.39 6.11 -0.93
N LEU A 92 9.24 5.10 -0.70
CA LEU A 92 10.18 5.12 0.44
C LEU A 92 11.23 6.22 0.30
N LYS A 93 11.71 6.47 -0.92
CA LYS A 93 12.64 7.56 -1.21
C LYS A 93 12.01 8.91 -0.90
N ASP A 94 10.81 9.18 -1.40
CA ASP A 94 10.09 10.43 -1.16
C ASP A 94 9.72 10.60 0.32
N PHE A 95 9.41 9.50 1.02
CA PHE A 95 9.21 9.51 2.47
C PHE A 95 10.47 9.98 3.18
N LYS A 96 11.62 9.36 2.88
CA LYS A 96 12.91 9.67 3.49
C LYS A 96 13.34 11.11 3.22
N GLU A 97 13.00 11.64 2.05
CA GLU A 97 13.34 12.99 1.62
C GLU A 97 12.29 14.04 2.04
N GLY A 98 11.24 13.63 2.78
CA GLY A 98 10.21 14.52 3.29
C GLY A 98 9.26 15.08 2.22
N ARG A 99 9.20 14.43 1.06
CA ARG A 99 8.44 14.87 -0.12
C ARG A 99 7.07 14.24 -0.28
N MET A 100 6.57 13.53 0.73
CA MET A 100 5.26 12.88 0.71
C MET A 100 4.14 13.79 0.18
N LYS A 101 4.00 15.00 0.75
CA LYS A 101 2.96 15.94 0.35
C LYS A 101 3.23 16.58 -1.03
N SER A 102 4.48 16.95 -1.32
CA SER A 102 4.83 17.63 -2.57
C SER A 102 4.67 16.71 -3.77
N ASP A 103 4.95 15.43 -3.58
CA ASP A 103 4.99 14.44 -4.66
C ASP A 103 3.65 13.67 -4.74
N GLY A 104 2.61 14.16 -4.06
CA GLY A 104 1.23 13.67 -4.19
C GLY A 104 0.94 12.35 -3.48
N TRP A 105 1.79 11.92 -2.56
CA TRP A 105 1.53 10.74 -1.74
C TRP A 105 0.44 11.01 -0.69
N PRO A 106 -0.34 9.98 -0.29
CA PRO A 106 -1.36 10.15 0.73
C PRO A 106 -0.73 10.51 2.09
N THR A 107 -1.02 11.71 2.61
CA THR A 107 -0.55 12.17 3.95
C THR A 107 -1.69 12.30 4.96
N TYR A 108 -2.92 12.02 4.55
CA TYR A 108 -4.12 12.13 5.37
C TYR A 108 -5.14 11.09 4.90
N ILE A 109 -5.75 10.41 5.85
CA ILE A 109 -6.81 9.44 5.62
C ILE A 109 -7.95 9.84 6.53
N GLY A 110 -8.63 10.93 6.14
CA GLY A 110 -9.88 11.33 6.78
C GLY A 110 -11.02 10.41 6.37
N PRO A 111 -12.21 10.58 6.95
CA PRO A 111 -13.37 9.78 6.59
C PRO A 111 -13.71 10.04 5.13
N THR A 112 -13.43 9.06 4.28
CA THR A 112 -14.02 8.94 2.93
C THR A 112 -15.51 8.58 3.01
N TYR A 113 -16.10 8.51 4.20
CA TYR A 113 -17.54 8.44 4.44
C TYR A 113 -18.20 9.82 4.23
N ALA A 114 -18.05 10.39 3.04
CA ALA A 114 -18.96 11.38 2.51
C ALA A 114 -18.75 11.49 1.00
N GLN A 115 -19.77 11.10 0.25
CA GLN A 115 -19.97 11.27 -1.20
C GLN A 115 -19.52 10.09 -2.08
N GLY A 116 -20.52 9.28 -2.43
CA GLY A 116 -20.47 8.20 -3.42
C GLY A 116 -21.49 7.12 -3.08
#